data_AF-A0A455FBI2-F1
#
_entry.id   AF-A0A455FBI2-F1
#
_cell.length_a   1.000
_cell.length_b   1.000
_cell.length_c   1.000
_cell.angle_alpha   90.00
_cell.angle_beta   90.00
_cell.angle_gamma   90.00
#
_symmetry.space_group_name_H-M   'P 1'
#
loop_
_entity.id
_entity.type
_entity.pdbx_description
1 polymer ?
#
loop_
_entity_poly.entity_id
_entity_poly.type
_entity_poly.pdbx_seq_one_letter_code
_entity_poly.pdbx_strand_id
1 'polypeptide(L)'
;QQIDDATSDPAHSGDEGLQRINIYEVLKPPRAGQLITQLLDTRLVRHNTTRWESFDVSPAVLRWTRDKSSNHGLAVALVPLNPSRRHRGRHVRVSRSLHPTPDEDWDQLRPLLVTFGHDGKGHPLTRRAKRSPKQRGRKRNRNCRRHALYVDFSDVGWNDWIVAPPGYQAYYCHGECPFPLADHLNSTNHAIVQTLVNSVNTNIPKACCVPTELSAISMLYLDE
;
A
#
# COMPACT_ATOMS: atom_id res chain seq x y z
N GLN A 1 -43.77 35.57 13.02
CA GLN A 1 -42.52 36.00 13.67
C GLN A 1 -42.46 35.22 14.98
N GLN A 2 -41.65 34.15 15.04
CA GLN A 2 -40.27 34.13 15.56
C GLN A 2 -40.25 34.46 17.06
N ILE A 3 -39.64 33.72 17.99
CA ILE A 3 -38.68 32.59 18.04
C ILE A 3 -38.86 31.99 19.43
N ASP A 4 -38.75 30.66 19.58
CA ASP A 4 -38.10 30.10 20.77
C ASP A 4 -37.20 28.96 20.30
N ASP A 5 -35.90 29.20 20.45
CA ASP A 5 -34.77 28.40 20.00
C ASP A 5 -34.38 27.49 21.16
N ALA A 6 -34.66 26.18 21.04
CA ALA A 6 -34.18 25.17 21.96
C ALA A 6 -33.03 24.42 21.30
N THR A 7 -31.84 24.73 21.79
CA THR A 7 -30.56 24.03 21.68
C THR A 7 -30.72 22.52 21.49
N SER A 8 -30.18 21.99 20.39
CA SER A 8 -29.80 20.58 20.29
C SER A 8 -28.42 20.47 19.61
N ASP A 9 -27.49 19.89 20.36
CA ASP A 9 -26.09 19.67 20.01
C ASP A 9 -25.90 18.88 18.70
N PRO A 10 -24.94 19.26 17.83
CA PRO A 10 -24.64 18.52 16.60
C PRO A 10 -23.59 17.42 16.85
N ALA A 11 -23.76 16.58 17.88
CA ALA A 11 -22.72 15.63 18.31
C ALA A 11 -23.06 14.13 18.18
N HIS A 12 -24.16 13.73 17.54
CA HIS A 12 -24.60 12.32 17.58
C HIS A 12 -24.89 11.60 16.25
N SER A 13 -24.57 12.16 15.08
CA SER A 13 -24.90 11.51 13.79
C SER A 13 -23.76 10.75 13.09
N GLY A 14 -22.53 10.77 13.63
CA GLY A 14 -21.35 10.23 12.93
C GLY A 14 -21.18 8.70 13.02
N ASP A 15 -21.67 8.07 14.09
CA ASP A 15 -21.38 6.67 14.42
C ASP A 15 -22.60 5.73 14.21
N GLU A 16 -23.72 6.28 13.75
CA GLU A 16 -24.89 5.47 13.41
C GLU A 16 -24.61 4.65 12.17
N GLY A 17 -24.30 3.38 12.39
CA GLY A 17 -24.20 2.38 11.34
C GLY A 17 -22.79 1.99 10.92
N LEU A 18 -21.80 2.29 11.75
CA LEU A 18 -20.45 1.78 11.57
C LEU A 18 -20.27 0.45 12.33
N GLN A 19 -19.53 -0.48 11.73
CA GLN A 19 -19.12 -1.75 12.33
C GLN A 19 -17.64 -1.94 12.08
N ARG A 20 -16.94 -2.57 13.02
CA ARG A 20 -15.53 -2.89 12.86
C ARG A 20 -15.38 -4.33 12.39
N ILE A 21 -14.66 -4.54 11.30
CA ILE A 21 -14.21 -5.85 10.85
C ILE A 21 -12.77 -6.05 11.31
N ASN A 22 -12.50 -7.17 11.97
CA ASN A 22 -11.15 -7.59 12.33
C ASN A 22 -10.82 -8.90 11.61
N ILE A 23 -9.64 -8.96 11.01
CA ILE A 23 -9.08 -10.16 10.39
C ILE A 23 -7.95 -10.68 11.26
N TYR A 24 -8.02 -11.96 11.61
CA TYR A 24 -7.01 -12.63 12.41
C TYR A 24 -6.42 -13.83 11.68
N GLU A 25 -5.14 -14.11 11.95
CA GLU A 25 -4.55 -15.41 11.70
C GLU A 25 -4.88 -16.37 12.85
N VAL A 26 -5.22 -17.61 12.52
CA VAL A 26 -5.34 -18.69 13.51
C VAL A 26 -3.96 -19.33 13.68
N LEU A 27 -3.39 -19.22 14.88
CA LEU A 27 -2.00 -19.64 15.14
C LEU A 27 -1.85 -21.12 15.49
N LYS A 28 -2.94 -21.79 15.90
CA LYS A 28 -2.94 -23.22 16.26
C LYS A 28 -4.25 -23.88 15.83
N PRO A 29 -4.27 -25.21 15.63
CA PRO A 29 -5.51 -25.93 15.36
C PRO A 29 -6.57 -25.62 16.46
N PRO A 30 -7.81 -25.28 16.09
CA PRO A 30 -8.85 -24.96 17.05
C PRO A 30 -9.05 -26.12 18.03
N ARG A 31 -9.01 -25.82 19.33
CA ARG A 31 -9.44 -26.75 20.39
C ARG A 31 -10.82 -26.33 20.85
N ALA A 32 -11.62 -27.25 21.40
CA ALA A 32 -13.02 -26.99 21.77
C ALA A 32 -13.17 -25.67 22.56
N GLY A 33 -13.71 -24.64 21.91
CA GLY A 33 -13.99 -23.32 22.48
C GLY A 33 -12.82 -22.33 22.54
N GLN A 34 -11.59 -22.68 22.11
CA GLN A 34 -10.44 -21.78 22.16
C GLN A 34 -9.76 -21.65 20.79
N LEU A 35 -9.81 -20.43 20.26
CA LEU A 35 -9.04 -19.99 19.10
C LEU A 35 -7.87 -19.15 19.61
N ILE A 36 -6.65 -19.54 19.26
CA ILE A 36 -5.46 -18.71 19.50
C ILE A 36 -5.24 -17.93 18.21
N THR A 37 -5.45 -16.62 18.27
CA THR A 37 -5.45 -15.76 17.10
C THR A 37 -4.49 -14.59 17.25
N GLN A 38 -4.02 -14.09 16.10
CA GLN A 38 -3.25 -12.85 16.01
C GLN A 38 -3.96 -11.90 15.05
N LEU A 39 -4.19 -10.65 15.47
CA LEU A 39 -4.80 -9.64 14.61
C LEU A 39 -3.84 -9.31 13.45
N LEU A 40 -4.35 -9.35 12.23
CA LEU A 40 -3.64 -8.97 11.01
C LEU A 40 -4.03 -7.57 10.56
N ASP A 41 -5.33 -7.32 10.43
CA ASP A 41 -5.86 -6.08 9.89
C ASP A 41 -7.25 -5.75 10.48
N THR A 42 -7.63 -4.48 10.46
CA THR A 42 -8.92 -3.98 10.96
C THR A 42 -9.45 -2.84 10.10
N ARG A 43 -10.77 -2.79 9.91
CA ARG A 43 -11.43 -1.74 9.15
C ARG A 43 -12.78 -1.36 9.73
N LEU A 44 -13.09 -0.07 9.69
CA LEU A 44 -14.42 0.44 9.97
C LEU A 44 -15.25 0.46 8.68
N VAL A 45 -16.39 -0.23 8.68
CA VAL A 45 -17.27 -0.33 7.52
C VAL A 45 -18.67 0.17 7.86
N ARG A 46 -19.38 0.65 6.85
CA ARG A 46 -20.78 1.05 6.98
C ARG A 46 -21.67 -0.17 6.69
N HIS A 47 -22.55 -0.52 7.62
CA HIS A 47 -23.39 -1.72 7.48
C HIS A 47 -24.47 -1.62 6.39
N ASN A 48 -24.75 -0.41 5.89
CA ASN A 48 -25.79 -0.14 4.89
C ASN A 48 -25.28 -0.18 3.45
N THR A 49 -24.02 -0.53 3.22
CA THR A 49 -23.42 -0.60 1.87
C THR A 49 -22.91 -1.99 1.56
N THR A 50 -23.36 -2.58 0.45
CA THR A 50 -22.82 -3.83 -0.10
C THR A 50 -21.63 -3.51 -1.00
N ARG A 51 -20.42 -3.87 -0.57
CA ARG A 51 -19.19 -3.67 -1.35
C ARG A 51 -18.12 -4.69 -0.99
N TRP A 52 -17.14 -4.83 -1.87
CA TRP A 52 -15.91 -5.56 -1.57
C TRP A 52 -15.03 -4.77 -0.60
N GLU A 53 -14.47 -5.47 0.37
CA GLU A 53 -13.45 -4.96 1.27
C GLU A 53 -12.18 -5.80 1.16
N SER A 54 -11.03 -5.14 1.17
CA SER A 54 -9.72 -5.78 1.09
C SER A 54 -8.96 -5.57 2.39
N PHE A 55 -8.28 -6.62 2.84
CA PHE A 55 -7.52 -6.65 4.08
C PHE A 55 -6.12 -7.19 3.82
N ASP A 56 -5.12 -6.60 4.46
CA ASP A 56 -3.74 -7.06 4.33
C ASP A 56 -3.52 -8.30 5.21
N VAL A 57 -3.35 -9.45 4.54
CA VAL A 57 -3.03 -10.74 5.17
C VAL A 57 -1.62 -11.21 4.80
N SER A 58 -0.82 -10.36 4.16
CA SER A 58 0.54 -10.67 3.69
C SER A 58 1.42 -11.26 4.79
N PRO A 59 1.41 -10.77 6.04
CA PRO A 59 2.23 -11.37 7.10
C PRO A 59 1.94 -12.85 7.35
N ALA A 60 0.67 -13.26 7.31
CA ALA A 60 0.27 -14.66 7.50
C ALA A 60 0.65 -15.50 6.28
N VAL A 61 0.37 -15.01 5.08
CA VAL A 61 0.71 -15.71 3.82
C VAL A 61 2.22 -15.93 3.67
N LEU A 62 3.04 -14.96 4.08
CA LEU A 62 4.50 -15.11 4.11
C LEU A 62 4.98 -16.20 5.08
N ARG A 63 4.28 -16.40 6.21
CA ARG A 63 4.57 -17.51 7.13
C ARG A 63 4.18 -18.85 6.52
N TRP A 64 2.97 -18.95 5.97
CA TRP A 64 2.46 -20.19 5.38
C TRP A 64 3.28 -20.67 4.19
N THR A 65 3.82 -19.74 3.40
CA THR A 65 4.71 -20.06 2.27
C THR A 65 6.08 -20.55 2.73
N ARG A 66 6.54 -20.13 3.92
CA ARG A 66 7.81 -20.59 4.52
C ARG A 66 7.66 -21.92 5.24
N ASP A 67 6.53 -22.14 5.93
CA ASP A 67 6.25 -23.36 6.68
C ASP A 67 4.83 -23.88 6.36
N LYS A 68 4.77 -25.02 5.67
CA LYS A 68 3.52 -25.66 5.25
C LYS A 68 2.64 -26.13 6.41
N SER A 69 3.19 -26.29 7.62
CA SER A 69 2.45 -26.73 8.81
C SER A 69 1.75 -25.60 9.58
N SER A 70 2.04 -24.34 9.21
CA SER A 70 1.60 -23.15 9.95
C SER A 70 0.24 -22.58 9.55
N ASN A 71 -0.39 -23.12 8.50
CA ASN A 71 -1.67 -22.59 8.03
C ASN A 71 -2.85 -23.25 8.74
N HIS A 72 -3.46 -22.52 9.68
CA HIS A 72 -4.72 -22.91 10.32
C HIS A 72 -5.91 -22.03 9.93
N GLY A 73 -5.72 -21.18 8.90
CA GLY A 73 -6.75 -20.31 8.33
C GLY A 73 -6.80 -18.91 8.95
N LEU A 74 -7.78 -18.14 8.47
CA LEU A 74 -8.10 -16.80 8.95
C LEU A 74 -9.42 -16.83 9.71
N ALA A 75 -9.53 -16.00 10.74
CA ALA A 75 -10.79 -15.73 11.41
C ALA A 75 -11.23 -14.28 11.14
N VAL A 76 -12.50 -14.11 10.82
CA VAL A 76 -13.12 -12.79 10.60
C VAL A 76 -14.06 -12.53 11.77
N ALA A 77 -13.88 -11.41 12.46
CA ALA A 77 -14.77 -11.00 13.54
C ALA A 77 -15.41 -9.65 13.23
N LEU A 78 -16.72 -9.55 13.47
CA LEU A 78 -17.41 -8.28 13.52
C LEU A 78 -17.51 -7.81 14.96
N VAL A 79 -17.03 -6.61 15.22
CA VAL A 79 -17.10 -5.95 16.52
C VAL A 79 -18.07 -4.77 16.40
N PRO A 80 -19.21 -4.80 17.11
CA PRO A 80 -20.11 -3.65 17.17
C PRO A 80 -19.43 -2.51 17.93
N LEU A 81 -19.54 -1.29 17.43
CA LEU A 81 -18.99 -0.10 18.10
C LEU A 81 -19.81 0.28 19.34
N ASN A 82 -21.11 -0.01 19.32
CA ASN A 82 -22.03 0.22 20.42
C ASN A 82 -22.62 -1.10 20.94
N PRO A 83 -22.17 -1.62 22.11
CA PRO A 83 -22.61 -2.91 22.65
C PRO A 83 -24.09 -2.93 23.06
N SER A 84 -24.71 -1.77 23.26
CA SER A 84 -26.12 -1.62 23.65
C SER A 84 -27.10 -1.96 22.52
N ARG A 85 -26.68 -1.87 21.24
CA ARG A 85 -27.48 -2.31 20.09
C ARG A 85 -27.16 -3.77 19.80
N ARG A 86 -27.93 -4.69 20.41
CA ARG A 86 -27.90 -6.12 20.08
C ARG A 86 -28.32 -6.34 18.63
N HIS A 87 -27.38 -6.28 17.70
CA HIS A 87 -27.60 -6.89 16.38
C HIS A 87 -27.80 -8.39 16.61
N ARG A 88 -29.01 -8.89 16.33
CA ARG A 88 -29.44 -10.30 16.56
C ARG A 88 -28.74 -11.33 15.65
N GLY A 89 -27.64 -10.99 15.01
CA GLY A 89 -26.80 -11.94 14.27
C GLY A 89 -25.68 -12.45 15.16
N ARG A 90 -25.84 -13.61 15.79
CA ARG A 90 -24.79 -14.19 16.67
C ARG A 90 -23.53 -14.61 15.92
N HIS A 91 -23.58 -14.76 14.61
CA HIS A 91 -22.43 -15.14 13.78
C HIS A 91 -22.59 -14.53 12.39
N VAL A 92 -21.53 -13.92 11.84
CA VAL A 92 -21.41 -13.74 10.40
C VAL A 92 -20.80 -15.00 9.83
N ARG A 93 -21.62 -15.73 9.08
CA ARG A 93 -21.18 -16.90 8.35
C ARG A 93 -20.78 -16.45 6.95
N VAL A 94 -19.51 -16.60 6.65
CA VAL A 94 -18.99 -16.49 5.29
C VAL A 94 -19.27 -17.82 4.59
N SER A 95 -20.55 -18.12 4.34
CA SER A 95 -20.97 -19.26 3.52
C SER A 95 -22.42 -19.09 3.10
N ARG A 96 -22.73 -19.54 1.87
CA ARG A 96 -24.07 -19.69 1.24
C ARG A 96 -25.22 -19.05 2.02
N SER A 97 -25.75 -17.96 1.49
CA SER A 97 -27.02 -17.36 1.96
C SER A 97 -28.02 -18.48 2.24
N LEU A 98 -28.65 -18.46 3.42
CA LEU A 98 -29.69 -19.44 3.78
C LEU A 98 -30.89 -19.36 2.81
N HIS A 99 -31.02 -18.24 2.10
CA HIS A 99 -32.04 -17.98 1.09
C HIS A 99 -31.33 -17.45 -0.16
N PRO A 100 -30.80 -18.33 -1.03
CA PRO A 100 -30.29 -17.89 -2.32
C PRO A 100 -31.44 -17.24 -3.07
N THR A 101 -31.31 -15.97 -3.41
CA THR A 101 -32.15 -15.41 -4.48
C THR A 101 -31.73 -16.09 -5.79
N PRO A 102 -32.65 -16.33 -6.74
CA PRO A 102 -32.34 -17.03 -7.98
C PRO A 102 -31.19 -16.40 -8.78
N ASP A 103 -30.91 -15.11 -8.57
CA ASP A 103 -29.90 -14.32 -9.28
C ASP A 103 -28.55 -14.21 -8.54
N GLU A 104 -28.39 -14.77 -7.32
CA GLU A 104 -27.14 -14.70 -6.56
C GLU A 104 -26.21 -15.89 -6.88
N ASP A 105 -25.29 -15.66 -7.82
CA ASP A 105 -24.20 -16.59 -8.13
C ASP A 105 -23.11 -16.56 -7.05
N TRP A 106 -23.17 -17.52 -6.12
CA TRP A 106 -22.24 -17.60 -4.99
C TRP A 106 -20.76 -17.76 -5.42
N ASP A 107 -20.50 -18.27 -6.62
CA ASP A 107 -19.14 -18.38 -7.12
C ASP A 107 -18.50 -17.01 -7.36
N GLN A 108 -19.31 -15.98 -7.59
CA GLN A 108 -18.86 -14.60 -7.77
C GLN A 108 -18.72 -13.82 -6.44
N LEU A 109 -19.37 -14.28 -5.36
CA LEU A 109 -19.43 -13.57 -4.07
C LEU A 109 -18.56 -14.19 -2.97
N ARG A 110 -17.89 -15.32 -3.25
CA ARG A 110 -17.01 -15.98 -2.28
C ARG A 110 -15.76 -15.15 -1.99
N PRO A 111 -15.23 -15.13 -0.75
CA PRO A 111 -13.98 -14.46 -0.44
C PRO A 111 -12.82 -15.04 -1.26
N LEU A 112 -11.92 -14.16 -1.70
CA LEU A 112 -10.75 -14.52 -2.49
C LEU A 112 -9.48 -14.11 -1.74
N LEU A 113 -8.51 -15.03 -1.69
CA LEU A 113 -7.14 -14.70 -1.34
C LEU A 113 -6.40 -14.33 -2.62
N VAL A 114 -6.11 -13.05 -2.81
CA VAL A 114 -5.35 -12.55 -3.97
C VAL A 114 -3.88 -12.41 -3.56
N THR A 115 -2.99 -13.15 -4.22
CA THR A 115 -1.55 -13.11 -3.95
C THR A 115 -0.78 -12.66 -5.19
N PHE A 116 0.15 -11.73 -5.02
CA PHE A 116 1.11 -11.33 -6.05
C PHE A 116 2.46 -11.97 -5.73
N GLY A 117 2.87 -12.95 -6.54
CA GLY A 117 4.15 -13.63 -6.40
C GLY A 117 5.07 -13.31 -7.57
N HIS A 118 6.37 -13.21 -7.33
CA HIS A 118 7.37 -13.25 -8.39
C HIS A 118 7.73 -14.72 -8.66
N ASP A 119 7.59 -15.17 -9.90
CA ASP A 119 7.83 -16.56 -10.30
C ASP A 119 9.33 -16.96 -10.25
N GLY A 120 10.22 -16.00 -10.00
CA GLY A 120 11.66 -16.21 -9.99
C GLY A 120 12.22 -16.61 -11.36
N LYS A 121 11.39 -16.61 -12.40
CA LYS A 121 11.77 -16.94 -13.79
C LYS A 121 12.11 -15.69 -14.58
N GLY A 122 12.64 -14.67 -13.90
CA GLY A 122 13.44 -13.63 -14.53
C GLY A 122 14.73 -14.24 -15.09
N HIS A 123 14.63 -14.99 -16.20
CA HIS A 123 15.81 -15.34 -16.98
C HIS A 123 16.44 -14.03 -17.46
N PRO A 124 17.74 -13.77 -17.18
CA PRO A 124 18.43 -12.68 -17.84
C PRO A 124 18.30 -12.93 -19.35
N LEU A 125 17.58 -12.07 -20.06
CA LEU A 125 17.34 -12.19 -21.51
C LEU A 125 18.64 -12.15 -22.34
N THR A 126 19.80 -12.03 -21.70
CA THR A 126 21.11 -12.15 -22.33
C THR A 126 22.05 -13.01 -21.47
N ARG A 127 22.44 -14.17 -22.00
CA ARG A 127 23.62 -14.90 -21.53
C ARG A 127 24.84 -14.05 -21.92
N ARG A 128 25.33 -13.23 -20.98
CA ARG A 128 26.54 -12.42 -21.18
C ARG A 128 27.70 -13.36 -21.50
N ALA A 129 28.16 -13.38 -22.76
CA ALA A 129 29.46 -13.93 -23.10
C ALA A 129 30.51 -13.16 -22.30
N LYS A 130 31.39 -13.88 -21.57
CA LYS A 130 32.55 -13.32 -20.86
C LYS A 130 33.38 -12.51 -21.86
N ARG A 131 33.18 -11.19 -21.90
CA ARG A 131 34.12 -10.27 -22.54
C ARG A 131 35.18 -9.94 -21.50
N SER A 132 36.43 -10.15 -21.88
CA SER A 132 37.63 -9.81 -21.13
C SER A 132 37.54 -8.42 -20.46
N PRO A 133 38.16 -8.22 -19.29
CA PRO A 133 38.08 -6.95 -18.56
C PRO A 133 38.92 -5.92 -19.30
N LYS A 134 38.35 -5.30 -20.34
CA LYS A 134 38.92 -4.08 -20.92
C LYS A 134 38.75 -2.99 -19.86
N GLN A 135 39.87 -2.47 -19.35
CA GLN A 135 39.92 -1.42 -18.34
C GLN A 135 38.89 -0.34 -18.67
N ARG A 136 37.76 -0.35 -17.94
CA ARG A 136 36.79 0.73 -18.01
C ARG A 136 37.31 1.80 -17.08
N GLY A 137 37.93 2.84 -17.65
CA GLY A 137 37.96 4.13 -16.98
C GLY A 137 36.55 4.42 -16.44
N ARG A 138 36.45 4.93 -15.21
CA ARG A 138 35.19 5.23 -14.50
C ARG A 138 34.21 5.95 -15.42
N LYS A 139 33.43 5.22 -16.22
CA LYS A 139 32.24 5.76 -16.89
C LYS A 139 31.30 6.07 -15.74
N ARG A 140 31.20 7.36 -15.36
CA ARG A 140 30.17 7.86 -14.45
C ARG A 140 28.86 7.21 -14.92
N ASN A 141 28.31 6.34 -14.08
CA ASN A 141 27.11 5.58 -14.43
C ASN A 141 26.02 6.60 -14.79
N ARG A 142 25.62 6.64 -16.07
CA ARG A 142 24.66 7.63 -16.58
C ARG A 142 23.21 7.27 -16.24
N ASN A 143 23.00 6.13 -15.60
CA ASN A 143 21.69 5.62 -15.22
C ASN A 143 21.04 6.50 -14.15
N CYS A 144 19.71 6.53 -14.15
CA CYS A 144 18.88 7.20 -13.18
C CYS A 144 19.28 6.81 -11.75
N ARG A 145 19.57 7.81 -10.92
CA ARG A 145 19.87 7.65 -9.49
C ARG A 145 19.63 8.95 -8.74
N ARG A 146 19.59 8.84 -7.42
CA ARG A 146 19.64 9.98 -6.50
C ARG A 146 21.06 10.58 -6.48
N HIS A 147 21.14 11.89 -6.56
CA HIS A 147 22.37 12.67 -6.41
C HIS A 147 22.25 13.56 -5.17
N ALA A 148 23.38 13.79 -4.50
CA ALA A 148 23.45 14.69 -3.35
C ALA A 148 23.22 16.13 -3.79
N LEU A 149 22.37 16.83 -3.05
CA LEU A 149 22.13 18.26 -3.16
C LEU A 149 21.78 18.75 -1.76
N TYR A 150 22.65 19.58 -1.20
CA TYR A 150 22.37 20.33 0.01
C TYR A 150 21.89 21.71 -0.40
N VAL A 151 20.77 22.13 0.17
CA VAL A 151 20.24 23.48 0.01
C VAL A 151 20.58 24.23 1.29
N ASP A 152 21.47 25.22 1.17
CA ASP A 152 21.71 26.22 2.22
C ASP A 152 20.76 27.40 1.97
N PHE A 153 19.96 27.78 2.97
CA PHE A 153 19.01 28.87 2.79
C PHE A 153 19.70 30.24 2.71
N SER A 154 20.93 30.35 3.18
CA SER A 154 21.75 31.57 3.01
C SER A 154 22.12 31.75 1.54
N ASP A 155 22.48 30.68 0.83
CA ASP A 155 22.85 30.72 -0.58
C ASP A 155 21.67 31.10 -1.49
N VAL A 156 20.44 30.79 -1.07
CA VAL A 156 19.19 31.11 -1.78
C VAL A 156 18.64 32.49 -1.37
N GLY A 157 19.19 33.11 -0.32
CA GLY A 157 18.71 34.39 0.22
C GLY A 157 17.40 34.26 1.01
N TRP A 158 17.17 33.11 1.64
CA TRP A 158 15.98 32.82 2.45
C TRP A 158 16.26 32.78 3.95
N ASN A 159 17.50 33.01 4.36
CA ASN A 159 17.92 33.09 5.76
C ASN A 159 17.27 34.24 6.54
N ASP A 160 16.64 35.21 5.85
CA ASP A 160 16.01 36.37 6.49
C ASP A 160 14.63 36.03 7.08
N TRP A 161 13.93 35.06 6.49
CA TRP A 161 12.59 34.65 6.92
C TRP A 161 12.54 33.20 7.40
N ILE A 162 13.45 32.32 6.96
CA ILE A 162 13.61 30.97 7.53
C ILE A 162 14.60 31.01 8.69
N VAL A 163 14.11 30.75 9.89
CA VAL A 163 14.91 30.74 11.13
C VAL A 163 15.62 29.40 11.30
N ALA A 164 14.95 28.27 11.00
CA ALA A 164 15.55 26.94 11.09
C ALA A 164 14.85 25.91 10.18
N PRO A 165 15.58 24.89 9.69
CA PRO A 165 17.03 24.69 9.76
C PRO A 165 17.78 25.70 8.88
N PRO A 166 19.11 25.87 8.99
CA PRO A 166 19.90 26.71 8.07
C PRO A 166 19.97 26.14 6.65
N GLY A 167 19.69 24.85 6.50
CA GLY A 167 19.67 24.16 5.22
C GLY A 167 19.33 22.68 5.39
N TYR A 168 19.07 22.00 4.28
CA TYR A 168 18.67 20.59 4.29
C TYR A 168 19.17 19.82 3.06
N GLN A 169 19.23 18.49 3.18
CA GLN A 169 19.58 17.61 2.07
C GLN A 169 18.34 17.37 1.18
N ALA A 170 18.18 18.18 0.13
CA ALA A 170 17.08 18.04 -0.82
C ALA A 170 17.24 16.80 -1.72
N TYR A 171 18.49 16.51 -2.11
CA TYR A 171 18.80 15.56 -3.18
C TYR A 171 18.09 15.89 -4.51
N TYR A 172 18.42 15.16 -5.58
CA TYR A 172 17.63 15.16 -6.81
C TYR A 172 17.84 13.88 -7.61
N CYS A 173 16.85 13.51 -8.43
CA CYS A 173 16.95 12.37 -9.34
C CYS A 173 17.49 12.84 -10.70
N HIS A 174 18.53 12.17 -11.20
CA HIS A 174 19.06 12.45 -12.53
C HIS A 174 19.73 11.23 -13.16
N GLY A 175 19.58 11.10 -14.47
CA GLY A 175 20.18 10.04 -15.28
C GLY A 175 19.17 9.44 -16.26
N GLU A 176 19.68 8.54 -17.09
CA GLU A 176 18.90 7.85 -18.11
C GLU A 176 18.18 6.62 -17.54
N CYS A 177 16.99 6.36 -18.05
CA CYS A 177 16.18 5.17 -17.77
C CYS A 177 16.18 4.23 -19.00
N PRO A 178 17.28 3.51 -19.29
CA PRO A 178 17.35 2.62 -20.45
C PRO A 178 16.53 1.34 -20.20
N PHE A 179 16.08 0.71 -21.28
CA PHE A 179 15.52 -0.64 -21.21
C PHE A 179 16.64 -1.70 -21.13
N PRO A 180 16.52 -2.74 -20.28
CA PRO A 180 15.50 -2.90 -19.24
C PRO A 180 15.74 -1.97 -18.05
N LEU A 181 14.65 -1.48 -17.45
CA LEU A 181 14.72 -0.71 -16.21
C LEU A 181 15.31 -1.58 -15.10
N ALA A 182 16.11 -0.96 -14.23
CA ALA A 182 16.70 -1.68 -13.11
C ALA A 182 15.66 -1.88 -12.00
N ASP A 183 15.61 -3.08 -11.41
CA ASP A 183 14.58 -3.48 -10.44
C ASP A 183 14.48 -2.54 -9.22
N HIS A 184 15.61 -1.99 -8.79
CA HIS A 184 15.70 -1.08 -7.64
C HIS A 184 15.08 0.31 -7.88
N LEU A 185 14.61 0.63 -9.08
CA LEU A 185 13.99 1.91 -9.40
C LEU A 185 12.50 1.96 -9.04
N ASN A 186 11.90 0.88 -8.50
CA ASN A 186 10.48 0.80 -8.12
C ASN A 186 9.55 1.39 -9.20
N SER A 187 9.80 1.03 -10.46
CA SER A 187 9.18 1.66 -11.62
C SER A 187 7.73 1.22 -11.79
N THR A 188 6.85 2.12 -12.23
CA THR A 188 5.48 1.75 -12.58
C THR A 188 5.45 0.86 -13.82
N ASN A 189 4.39 0.05 -13.98
CA ASN A 189 4.17 -0.72 -15.20
C ASN A 189 4.18 0.18 -16.46
N HIS A 190 3.64 1.39 -16.35
CA HIS A 190 3.69 2.37 -17.44
C HIS A 190 5.13 2.73 -17.83
N ALA A 191 6.02 3.00 -16.86
CA ALA A 191 7.42 3.30 -17.15
C ALA A 191 8.16 2.10 -17.79
N ILE A 192 7.85 0.87 -17.35
CA ILE A 192 8.39 -0.37 -17.94
C ILE A 192 7.95 -0.50 -19.40
N VAL A 193 6.65 -0.36 -19.69
CA VAL A 193 6.13 -0.43 -21.06
C VAL A 193 6.69 0.70 -21.92
N GLN A 194 6.73 1.93 -21.41
CA GLN A 194 7.25 3.08 -22.15
C GLN A 194 8.72 2.89 -22.53
N THR A 195 9.56 2.41 -21.62
CA THR A 195 10.98 2.14 -21.92
C THR A 195 11.15 0.98 -22.91
N LEU A 196 10.33 -0.08 -22.79
CA LEU A 196 10.30 -1.16 -23.76
C LEU A 196 9.91 -0.65 -25.16
N VAL A 197 8.83 0.12 -25.28
CA VAL A 197 8.37 0.67 -26.57
C VAL A 197 9.39 1.67 -27.13
N ASN A 198 9.99 2.52 -26.31
CA ASN A 198 11.08 3.40 -26.73
C ASN A 198 12.29 2.62 -27.28
N SER A 199 12.58 1.42 -26.74
CA SER A 199 13.70 0.59 -27.21
C SER A 199 13.52 0.05 -28.64
N VAL A 200 12.27 -0.02 -29.12
CA VAL A 200 11.93 -0.46 -30.48
C VAL A 200 11.54 0.70 -31.40
N ASN A 201 11.00 1.80 -30.85
CA ASN A 201 10.59 2.99 -31.59
C ASN A 201 11.08 4.26 -30.88
N THR A 202 12.10 4.90 -31.44
CA THR A 202 12.75 6.09 -30.87
C THR A 202 11.88 7.35 -30.90
N ASN A 203 10.73 7.34 -31.58
CA ASN A 203 9.77 8.45 -31.55
C ASN A 203 9.01 8.56 -30.23
N ILE A 204 8.96 7.48 -29.45
CA ILE A 204 8.38 7.47 -28.11
C ILE A 204 9.43 7.98 -27.13
N PRO A 205 9.13 8.90 -26.19
CA PRO A 205 10.12 9.38 -25.23
C PRO A 205 10.51 8.29 -24.23
N LYS A 206 11.76 8.33 -23.75
CA LYS A 206 12.23 7.53 -22.61
C LYS A 206 11.43 7.89 -21.35
N ALA A 207 11.29 6.94 -20.41
CA ALA A 207 10.75 7.26 -19.10
C ALA A 207 11.66 8.25 -18.35
N CYS A 208 11.05 9.13 -17.56
CA CYS A 208 11.75 10.15 -16.79
C CYS A 208 12.32 9.59 -15.48
N CYS A 209 13.45 10.13 -15.03
CA CYS A 209 14.07 9.80 -13.74
C CYS A 209 13.48 10.69 -12.64
N VAL A 210 12.52 10.17 -11.87
CA VAL A 210 11.77 10.91 -10.84
C VAL A 210 11.91 10.22 -9.48
N PRO A 211 11.73 10.94 -8.35
CA PRO A 211 11.70 10.32 -7.03
C PRO A 211 10.48 9.42 -6.86
N THR A 212 10.66 8.26 -6.23
CA THR A 212 9.58 7.32 -5.87
C THR A 212 9.15 7.46 -4.41
N GLU A 213 9.95 8.13 -3.59
CA GLU A 213 9.69 8.40 -2.18
C GLU A 213 10.24 9.79 -1.82
N LEU A 214 9.52 10.51 -0.96
CA LEU A 214 9.87 11.84 -0.46
C LEU A 214 9.65 11.90 1.05
N SER A 215 10.52 12.62 1.76
CA SER A 215 10.41 12.85 3.20
C SER A 215 10.10 14.33 3.47
N ALA A 216 9.16 14.60 4.39
CA ALA A 216 8.90 15.96 4.84
C ALA A 216 10.09 16.52 5.66
N ILE A 217 10.22 17.84 5.67
CA ILE A 217 11.09 18.58 6.58
C ILE A 217 10.25 19.50 7.46
N SER A 218 10.69 19.73 8.69
CA SER A 218 10.11 20.74 9.57
C SER A 218 10.85 22.06 9.37
N MET A 219 10.10 23.16 9.31
CA MET A 219 10.63 24.50 9.07
C MET A 219 10.05 25.48 10.09
N LEU A 220 10.92 26.31 10.65
CA LEU A 220 10.55 27.47 11.47
C LEU A 220 10.83 28.72 10.64
N TYR A 221 9.80 29.53 10.42
CA TYR A 221 9.88 30.76 9.65
C TYR A 221 9.14 31.90 10.37
N LEU A 222 9.45 33.13 10.00
CA LEU A 222 8.72 34.33 10.40
C LEU A 222 7.58 34.55 9.42
N ASP A 223 6.35 34.58 9.94
CA ASP A 223 5.13 34.91 9.19
C ASP A 223 4.82 36.38 9.49
N GLU A 224 4.85 37.25 8.48
CA GLU A 224 4.47 38.67 8.61
C GLU A 224 2.94 38.85 8.56
#